data_AF-A0A554FZ62-F1
#
_entry.id   AF-A0A554FZ62-F1
#
_cell.length_a   1.000
_cell.length_b   1.000
_cell.length_c   1.000
_cell.angle_alpha   90.00
_cell.angle_beta   90.00
_cell.angle_gamma   90.00
#
_symmetry.space_group_name_H-M   'P 1'
#
loop_
_entity.id
_entity.type
_entity.pdbx_description
1 polymer ?
#
loop_
_entity_poly.entity_id
_entity_poly.type
_entity_poly.pdbx_seq_one_letter_code
_entity_poly.pdbx_strand_id
1 'polypeptide(L)'
;MPMRPTALPFAALLSATLSFLPGCESTKSSAPSPSDTRTQEPASLAADDAWSRARVGDRVTYAFSATQGPEPRSGGTARTVAGQLTLEVVAVQQPWVWVRVAFTDASGKPLAQPRLATDLLLPVRAETTRPFDVPHGGQATAEKTSSAGRTWEAVRYVTDQRPFDGPLRTRVYANTPGPLYLTHGLIDASTVSAGFRIPGGVELTLREFREGSADASAPVPALERPLGPGAYYERYVDVGPAPGVQRVCFAAERGYLLRTEGPVEGAQAAPCADFSQAEPEALEELLLSLPSEALASGEWPPAAASSTRGTFTAEGHSVPVLIEQSSENVEGVQRAFSETYAAEPWAPGLAGLPYEARFQPLASGTERVVAGGKRESEGGTRLMRWGSWLVSPK
;
A
#
# COMPACT_ATOMS: atom_id res chain seq x y z
N MET A 1 -12.20 31.99 14.12
CA MET A 1 -12.09 31.07 12.97
C MET A 1 -11.02 30.04 13.32
N PRO A 2 -11.32 28.74 13.38
CA PRO A 2 -10.38 27.75 13.87
C PRO A 2 -9.34 27.38 12.79
N MET A 3 -8.07 27.44 13.17
CA MET A 3 -6.95 26.97 12.34
C MET A 3 -7.07 25.45 12.13
N ARG A 4 -6.93 24.99 10.89
CA ARG A 4 -6.67 23.57 10.58
C ARG A 4 -5.16 23.34 10.73
N PRO A 5 -4.68 22.46 11.61
CA PRO A 5 -3.26 22.11 11.63
C PRO A 5 -2.97 21.13 10.48
N THR A 6 -2.40 21.64 9.39
CA THR A 6 -1.79 20.83 8.33
C THR A 6 -0.58 20.08 8.89
N ALA A 7 -0.61 18.76 8.82
CA ALA A 7 0.50 17.92 9.25
C ALA A 7 1.60 17.94 8.17
N LEU A 8 2.63 18.76 8.39
CA LEU A 8 3.87 18.70 7.61
C LEU A 8 4.64 17.41 7.95
N PRO A 9 4.93 16.53 6.98
CA PRO A 9 5.89 15.45 7.20
C PRO A 9 7.30 16.03 7.21
N PHE A 10 7.86 16.24 8.42
CA PHE A 10 9.28 16.56 8.57
C PHE A 10 10.13 15.38 8.09
N ALA A 11 10.86 15.59 7.00
CA ALA A 11 11.92 14.67 6.57
C ALA A 11 13.10 14.76 7.56
N ALA A 12 13.15 13.84 8.52
CA ALA A 12 14.29 13.68 9.41
C ALA A 12 15.39 12.88 8.70
N LEU A 13 16.44 13.58 8.27
CA LEU A 13 17.61 12.96 7.63
C LEU A 13 18.39 12.09 8.62
N LEU A 14 18.67 10.85 8.23
CA LEU A 14 19.63 9.99 8.90
C LEU A 14 21.07 10.49 8.66
N SER A 15 21.74 10.93 9.73
CA SER A 15 23.18 11.22 9.71
C SER A 15 23.88 10.46 10.84
N ALA A 16 24.27 9.21 10.56
CA ALA A 16 25.05 8.38 11.47
C ALA A 16 26.52 8.31 10.99
N THR A 17 27.36 9.23 11.48
CA THR A 17 28.81 9.19 11.26
C THR A 17 29.49 8.28 12.29
N LEU A 18 30.10 7.19 11.82
CA LEU A 18 30.98 6.34 12.63
C LEU A 18 32.19 7.11 13.16
N SER A 19 32.57 6.86 14.42
CA SER A 19 33.87 7.21 14.98
C SER A 19 34.21 6.26 16.13
N PHE A 20 35.48 5.83 16.18
CA PHE A 20 35.95 4.65 16.92
C PHE A 20 36.59 4.98 18.28
N LEU A 21 36.94 3.90 19.03
CA LEU A 21 37.93 3.77 20.13
C LEU A 21 37.36 3.83 21.59
N PRO A 22 38.07 3.32 22.64
CA PRO A 22 37.99 1.89 23.02
C PRO A 22 38.01 1.55 24.55
N GLY A 23 37.43 0.39 24.94
CA GLY A 23 37.53 -0.20 26.31
C GLY A 23 36.80 0.60 27.42
N CYS A 24 36.54 0.14 28.65
CA CYS A 24 36.53 -1.15 29.38
C CYS A 24 35.71 -0.91 30.70
N GLU A 25 35.20 -1.88 31.48
CA GLU A 25 35.31 -3.36 31.50
C GLU A 25 34.07 -4.00 32.18
N SER A 26 33.93 -5.33 32.06
CA SER A 26 33.38 -6.31 33.02
C SER A 26 32.22 -5.95 33.97
N THR A 27 31.09 -6.66 33.82
CA THR A 27 30.61 -7.54 34.92
C THR A 27 29.77 -8.71 34.39
N LYS A 28 29.96 -9.89 34.99
CA LYS A 28 29.25 -11.14 34.66
C LYS A 28 27.75 -11.05 34.90
N SER A 29 26.94 -11.61 34.00
CA SER A 29 25.72 -12.33 34.39
C SER A 29 25.48 -13.54 33.48
N SER A 30 25.00 -14.61 34.09
CA SER A 30 24.93 -15.99 33.62
C SER A 30 24.24 -16.23 32.27
N ALA A 31 24.84 -17.09 31.46
CA ALA A 31 24.20 -17.69 30.28
C ALA A 31 23.30 -18.88 30.66
N PRO A 32 22.14 -19.08 30.00
CA PRO A 32 21.48 -20.38 29.88
C PRO A 32 22.08 -21.21 28.72
N SER A 33 22.04 -22.53 28.84
CA SER A 33 22.59 -23.48 27.86
C SER A 33 21.89 -23.48 26.49
N PRO A 34 22.58 -23.87 25.41
CA PRO A 34 22.00 -23.96 24.07
C PRO A 34 21.22 -25.28 23.88
N SER A 35 19.90 -25.18 23.87
CA SER A 35 19.00 -26.19 23.31
C SER A 35 17.85 -25.49 22.61
N ASP A 36 17.33 -26.10 21.54
CA ASP A 36 16.21 -25.62 20.71
C ASP A 36 16.44 -24.33 19.90
N THR A 37 17.61 -24.24 19.25
CA THR A 37 17.70 -23.56 17.94
C THR A 37 16.95 -24.39 16.89
N ARG A 38 15.62 -24.40 16.95
CA ARG A 38 14.78 -25.02 15.93
C ARG A 38 14.82 -24.13 14.70
N THR A 39 15.66 -24.49 13.73
CA THR A 39 15.94 -23.75 12.50
C THR A 39 14.66 -23.18 11.89
N GLN A 40 14.62 -21.85 11.75
CA GLN A 40 13.46 -21.10 11.24
C GLN A 40 13.46 -21.12 9.70
N GLU A 41 13.48 -22.31 9.13
CA GLU A 41 13.52 -22.58 7.69
C GLU A 41 12.81 -23.93 7.48
N PRO A 42 11.54 -23.92 7.00
CA PRO A 42 11.33 -23.94 5.56
C PRO A 42 10.07 -23.19 5.06
N ALA A 43 9.41 -22.37 5.89
CA ALA A 43 8.09 -21.81 5.56
C ALA A 43 8.11 -20.80 4.39
N SER A 44 9.15 -19.95 4.33
CA SER A 44 9.39 -19.02 3.21
C SER A 44 9.67 -19.75 1.91
N LEU A 45 10.66 -20.66 1.90
CA LEU A 45 10.99 -21.49 0.73
C LEU A 45 9.78 -22.29 0.21
N ALA A 46 8.94 -22.82 1.10
CA ALA A 46 7.72 -23.53 0.71
C ALA A 46 6.64 -22.61 0.10
N ALA A 47 6.60 -21.33 0.49
CA ALA A 47 5.73 -20.31 -0.10
C ALA A 47 6.27 -19.81 -1.45
N ASP A 48 7.59 -19.67 -1.59
CA ASP A 48 8.27 -19.34 -2.85
C ASP A 48 7.92 -20.36 -3.94
N ASP A 49 8.11 -21.63 -3.61
CA ASP A 49 7.74 -22.76 -4.44
C ASP A 49 6.22 -22.83 -4.72
N ALA A 50 5.36 -22.28 -3.86
CA ALA A 50 3.91 -22.33 -4.04
C ALA A 50 3.42 -21.43 -5.18
N TRP A 51 4.00 -20.23 -5.34
CA TRP A 51 3.65 -19.34 -6.46
C TRP A 51 3.94 -19.95 -7.83
N SER A 52 5.00 -20.76 -7.95
CA SER A 52 5.29 -21.52 -9.19
C SER A 52 4.18 -22.51 -9.58
N ARG A 53 3.37 -22.93 -8.61
CA ARG A 53 2.26 -23.89 -8.76
C ARG A 53 0.88 -23.24 -8.73
N ALA A 54 0.80 -21.91 -8.82
CA ALA A 54 -0.44 -21.15 -8.81
C ALA A 54 -1.41 -21.60 -9.91
N ARG A 55 -2.71 -21.64 -9.61
CA ARG A 55 -3.76 -22.17 -10.49
C ARG A 55 -4.92 -21.21 -10.62
N VAL A 56 -5.54 -21.16 -11.79
CA VAL A 56 -6.75 -20.35 -11.98
C VAL A 56 -7.86 -20.87 -11.07
N GLY A 57 -8.43 -19.96 -10.28
CA GLY A 57 -9.43 -20.24 -9.26
C GLY A 57 -8.89 -20.51 -7.85
N ASP A 58 -7.57 -20.51 -7.62
CA ASP A 58 -6.98 -20.39 -6.28
C ASP A 58 -7.54 -19.13 -5.63
N ARG A 59 -8.16 -19.26 -4.45
CA ARG A 59 -8.90 -18.19 -3.80
C ARG A 59 -8.71 -18.22 -2.29
N VAL A 60 -8.58 -17.04 -1.68
CA VAL A 60 -8.65 -16.84 -0.23
C VAL A 60 -9.57 -15.68 0.08
N THR A 61 -10.47 -15.87 1.05
CA THR A 61 -11.44 -14.87 1.49
C THR A 61 -11.28 -14.59 2.98
N TYR A 62 -11.09 -13.32 3.33
CA TYR A 62 -11.07 -12.80 4.69
C TYR A 62 -12.36 -12.03 4.97
N ALA A 63 -12.88 -12.11 6.19
CA ALA A 63 -13.72 -11.03 6.70
C ALA A 63 -12.78 -9.92 7.18
N PHE A 64 -13.10 -8.67 6.86
CA PHE A 64 -12.36 -7.53 7.36
C PHE A 64 -13.27 -6.57 8.12
N SER A 65 -12.70 -5.88 9.10
CA SER A 65 -13.29 -4.68 9.69
C SER A 65 -12.21 -3.63 9.91
N ALA A 66 -12.55 -2.36 9.73
CA ALA A 66 -11.72 -1.23 10.12
C ALA A 66 -12.59 -0.17 10.78
N THR A 67 -12.07 0.45 11.83
CA THR A 67 -12.72 1.54 12.56
C THR A 67 -11.72 2.64 12.85
N GLN A 68 -12.13 3.87 12.59
CA GLN A 68 -11.43 5.08 12.95
C GLN A 68 -12.34 5.90 13.88
N GLY A 69 -11.85 6.17 15.08
CA GLY A 69 -12.60 6.89 16.11
C GLY A 69 -12.84 8.36 15.79
N PRO A 70 -13.56 9.06 16.68
CA PRO A 70 -13.84 10.49 16.52
C PRO A 70 -12.54 11.29 16.53
N GLU A 71 -12.43 12.28 15.64
CA GLU A 71 -11.30 13.20 15.65
C GLU A 71 -11.38 14.15 16.87
N PRO A 72 -10.38 14.14 17.76
CA PRO A 72 -10.46 14.77 19.08
C PRO A 72 -10.37 16.31 19.08
N ARG A 73 -10.18 16.93 17.91
CA ARG A 73 -10.13 18.41 17.75
C ARG A 73 -11.24 18.96 16.83
N SER A 74 -11.83 18.14 15.97
CA SER A 74 -12.87 18.56 15.01
C SER A 74 -14.27 18.08 15.39
N GLY A 75 -14.40 17.12 16.32
CA GLY A 75 -15.70 16.64 16.80
C GLY A 75 -16.42 15.70 15.83
N GLY A 76 -15.67 15.03 14.95
CA GLY A 76 -16.22 14.07 14.00
C GLY A 76 -16.80 12.81 14.66
N THR A 77 -17.67 12.09 13.94
CA THR A 77 -18.16 10.77 14.33
C THR A 77 -17.10 9.68 14.06
N ALA A 78 -17.19 8.56 14.78
CA ALA A 78 -16.43 7.37 14.41
C ALA A 78 -16.89 6.86 13.03
N ARG A 79 -15.93 6.42 12.22
CA ARG A 79 -16.14 5.87 10.87
C ARG A 79 -15.74 4.39 10.87
N THR A 80 -16.57 3.54 10.29
CA THR A 80 -16.33 2.08 10.21
C THR A 80 -16.62 1.59 8.80
N VAL A 81 -15.81 0.65 8.33
CA VAL A 81 -16.02 -0.12 7.10
C VAL A 81 -15.75 -1.59 7.40
N ALA A 82 -16.59 -2.49 6.91
CA ALA A 82 -16.45 -3.92 7.16
C ALA A 82 -17.08 -4.72 6.01
N GLY A 83 -16.62 -5.95 5.81
CA GLY A 83 -17.06 -6.77 4.69
C GLY A 83 -16.17 -7.97 4.45
N GLN A 84 -15.99 -8.32 3.18
CA GLN A 84 -15.14 -9.42 2.72
C GLN A 84 -14.03 -8.89 1.81
N LEU A 85 -12.82 -9.39 2.01
CA LEU A 85 -11.67 -9.21 1.13
C LEU A 85 -11.40 -10.56 0.45
N THR A 86 -11.46 -10.60 -0.89
CA THR A 86 -11.17 -11.79 -1.68
C THR A 86 -9.92 -11.58 -2.53
N LEU A 87 -8.98 -12.51 -2.47
CA LEU A 87 -7.92 -12.68 -3.45
C LEU A 87 -8.25 -13.90 -4.31
N GLU A 88 -8.20 -13.77 -5.63
CA GLU A 88 -8.41 -14.90 -6.56
C GLU A 88 -7.42 -14.85 -7.73
N VAL A 89 -6.74 -15.96 -8.02
CA VAL A 89 -5.95 -16.11 -9.25
C VAL A 89 -6.91 -16.22 -10.43
N VAL A 90 -6.92 -15.19 -11.29
CA VAL A 90 -7.82 -15.09 -12.45
C VAL A 90 -7.17 -15.45 -13.77
N ALA A 91 -5.84 -15.40 -13.87
CA ALA A 91 -5.09 -15.91 -15.02
C ALA A 91 -3.67 -16.32 -14.59
N VAL A 92 -3.08 -17.29 -15.30
CA VAL A 92 -1.69 -17.72 -15.13
C VAL A 92 -1.05 -17.81 -16.51
N GLN A 93 0.04 -17.06 -16.71
CA GLN A 93 0.87 -17.14 -17.90
C GLN A 93 2.31 -16.91 -17.45
N GLN A 94 3.04 -18.02 -17.23
CA GLN A 94 4.38 -17.98 -16.64
C GLN A 94 5.31 -17.01 -17.40
N PRO A 95 6.07 -16.17 -16.69
CA PRO A 95 6.35 -16.22 -15.24
C PRO A 95 5.34 -15.46 -14.35
N TRP A 96 4.18 -15.05 -14.89
CA TRP A 96 3.23 -14.15 -14.23
C TRP A 96 1.94 -14.86 -13.79
N VAL A 97 1.43 -14.42 -12.63
CA VAL A 97 0.16 -14.83 -12.02
C VAL A 97 -0.67 -13.58 -11.79
N TRP A 98 -1.88 -13.53 -12.32
CA TRP A 98 -2.79 -12.39 -12.15
C TRP A 98 -3.76 -12.68 -11.02
N VAL A 99 -3.65 -11.92 -9.94
CA VAL A 99 -4.54 -11.97 -8.78
C VAL A 99 -5.53 -10.81 -8.86
N ARG A 100 -6.83 -11.12 -8.79
CA ARG A 100 -7.88 -10.13 -8.55
C ARG A 100 -8.02 -9.94 -7.05
N VAL A 101 -7.97 -8.69 -6.60
CA VAL A 101 -8.23 -8.26 -5.22
C VAL A 101 -9.55 -7.52 -5.21
N ALA A 102 -10.51 -7.98 -4.41
CA ALA A 102 -11.86 -7.41 -4.34
C ALA A 102 -12.28 -7.19 -2.89
N PHE A 103 -12.83 -6.00 -2.59
CA PHE A 103 -13.46 -5.70 -1.31
C PHE A 103 -14.97 -5.52 -1.52
N THR A 104 -15.77 -6.28 -0.77
CA THR A 104 -17.24 -6.25 -0.89
C THR A 104 -17.91 -6.16 0.47
N ASP A 105 -19.18 -5.77 0.50
CA ASP A 105 -20.01 -5.89 1.70
C ASP A 105 -20.32 -7.37 2.04
N ALA A 106 -21.02 -7.61 3.15
CA ALA A 106 -21.39 -8.95 3.60
C ALA A 106 -22.35 -9.69 2.63
N SER A 107 -22.94 -9.00 1.64
CA SER A 107 -23.79 -9.56 0.58
C SER A 107 -23.07 -9.73 -0.76
N GLY A 108 -21.77 -9.45 -0.81
CA GLY A 108 -20.96 -9.55 -2.03
C GLY A 108 -21.10 -8.36 -2.99
N LYS A 109 -21.64 -7.23 -2.54
CA LYS A 109 -21.78 -6.01 -3.35
C LYS A 109 -20.57 -5.07 -3.19
N PRO A 110 -20.29 -4.20 -4.17
CA PRO A 110 -19.29 -3.14 -4.02
C PRO A 110 -19.55 -2.27 -2.78
N LEU A 111 -18.47 -1.89 -2.10
CA LEU A 111 -18.52 -0.98 -0.96
C LEU A 111 -18.79 0.46 -1.39
N ALA A 112 -19.32 1.28 -0.47
CA ALA A 112 -19.63 2.68 -0.73
C ALA A 112 -18.38 3.57 -0.79
N GLN A 113 -17.27 3.16 -0.17
CA GLN A 113 -16.01 3.89 -0.16
C GLN A 113 -15.32 3.76 -1.53
N PRO A 114 -15.09 4.84 -2.29
CA PRO A 114 -14.53 4.74 -3.65
C PRO A 114 -13.22 3.97 -3.73
N ARG A 115 -12.34 4.11 -2.72
CA ARG A 115 -11.08 3.35 -2.58
C ARG A 115 -11.24 1.83 -2.57
N LEU A 116 -12.39 1.30 -2.13
CA LEU A 116 -12.66 -0.14 -2.01
C LEU A 116 -13.80 -0.61 -2.94
N ALA A 117 -14.39 0.28 -3.73
CA ALA A 117 -15.61 0.03 -4.51
C ALA A 117 -15.37 -0.77 -5.81
N THR A 118 -14.15 -1.22 -6.09
CA THR A 118 -13.79 -1.80 -7.38
C THR A 118 -12.75 -2.91 -7.25
N ASP A 119 -12.82 -3.88 -8.16
CA ASP A 119 -11.83 -4.95 -8.28
C ASP A 119 -10.50 -4.39 -8.80
N LEU A 120 -9.43 -4.71 -8.09
CA LEU A 120 -8.06 -4.34 -8.42
C LEU A 120 -7.31 -5.54 -8.97
N LEU A 121 -6.37 -5.29 -9.88
CA LEU A 121 -5.57 -6.33 -10.53
C LEU A 121 -4.11 -6.26 -10.07
N LEU A 122 -3.57 -7.41 -9.70
CA LEU A 122 -2.23 -7.58 -9.15
C LEU A 122 -1.49 -8.69 -9.93
N PRO A 123 -0.63 -8.33 -10.91
CA PRO A 123 0.28 -9.27 -11.53
C PRO A 123 1.48 -9.52 -10.61
N VAL A 124 1.73 -10.79 -10.28
CA VAL A 124 2.82 -11.25 -9.42
C VAL A 124 3.74 -12.16 -10.22
N ARG A 125 5.06 -11.97 -10.13
CA ARG A 125 6.04 -12.91 -10.69
C ARG A 125 6.14 -14.12 -9.78
N ALA A 126 5.98 -15.31 -10.35
CA ALA A 126 6.07 -16.58 -9.64
C ALA A 126 7.51 -17.08 -9.45
N GLU A 127 8.44 -16.66 -10.30
CA GLU A 127 9.85 -17.02 -10.24
C GLU A 127 10.61 -16.22 -9.18
N THR A 128 11.55 -16.88 -8.49
CA THR A 128 12.53 -16.26 -7.60
C THR A 128 13.61 -15.53 -8.41
N THR A 129 13.70 -14.20 -8.28
CA THR A 129 14.77 -13.39 -8.87
C THR A 129 15.88 -13.05 -7.88
N ARG A 130 15.54 -12.93 -6.59
CA ARG A 130 16.47 -12.72 -5.46
C ARG A 130 15.86 -13.28 -4.17
N PRO A 131 16.64 -13.70 -3.16
CA PRO A 131 16.08 -14.08 -1.86
C PRO A 131 15.37 -12.88 -1.20
N PHE A 132 14.27 -13.14 -0.49
CA PHE A 132 13.63 -12.19 0.40
C PHE A 132 13.72 -12.74 1.82
N ASP A 133 14.43 -12.03 2.69
CA ASP A 133 14.42 -12.28 4.14
C ASP A 133 13.69 -11.10 4.79
N VAL A 134 12.36 -11.22 4.89
CA VAL A 134 11.49 -10.22 5.52
C VAL A 134 10.98 -10.83 6.83
N PRO A 135 11.71 -10.66 7.95
CA PRO A 135 11.30 -11.23 9.21
C PRO A 135 9.98 -10.62 9.68
N HIS A 136 9.01 -11.47 10.05
CA HIS A 136 7.78 -11.01 10.68
C HIS A 136 8.11 -10.32 12.01
N GLY A 137 7.72 -9.05 12.13
CA GLY A 137 8.02 -8.25 13.32
C GLY A 137 7.28 -8.70 14.57
N GLY A 138 7.99 -8.75 15.70
CA GLY A 138 7.43 -8.95 17.04
C GLY A 138 7.82 -10.26 17.71
N GLN A 139 7.23 -10.51 18.87
CA GLN A 139 7.43 -11.74 19.63
C GLN A 139 6.67 -12.89 18.96
N ALA A 140 7.41 -13.89 18.49
CA ALA A 140 6.86 -15.12 17.92
C ALA A 140 6.41 -16.10 19.02
N THR A 141 5.24 -16.70 18.86
CA THR A 141 4.70 -17.76 19.73
C THR A 141 3.98 -18.81 18.89
N ALA A 142 4.33 -20.09 19.03
CA ALA A 142 3.62 -21.16 18.34
C ALA A 142 2.23 -21.39 18.96
N GLU A 143 1.21 -21.57 18.13
CA GLU A 143 -0.17 -21.81 18.58
C GLU A 143 -0.94 -22.75 17.65
N LYS A 144 -2.11 -23.19 18.11
CA LYS A 144 -3.11 -23.87 17.27
C LYS A 144 -4.38 -23.05 17.24
N THR A 145 -4.85 -22.74 16.03
CA THR A 145 -6.07 -21.96 15.81
C THR A 145 -7.01 -22.67 14.85
N SER A 146 -8.32 -22.43 14.97
CA SER A 146 -9.34 -23.03 14.10
C SER A 146 -10.03 -21.94 13.30
N SER A 147 -9.87 -21.97 11.96
CA SER A 147 -10.42 -20.98 11.04
C SER A 147 -10.71 -21.61 9.67
N ALA A 148 -11.70 -21.06 8.95
CA ALA A 148 -12.23 -21.62 7.69
C ALA A 148 -12.53 -23.14 7.75
N GLY A 149 -13.11 -23.61 8.86
CA GLY A 149 -13.47 -25.02 9.05
C GLY A 149 -12.28 -25.98 9.29
N ARG A 150 -11.05 -25.46 9.43
CA ARG A 150 -9.82 -26.25 9.61
C ARG A 150 -9.06 -25.81 10.87
N THR A 151 -8.40 -26.76 11.55
CA THR A 151 -7.38 -26.46 12.56
C THR A 151 -6.01 -26.29 11.91
N TRP A 152 -5.27 -25.28 12.33
CA TRP A 152 -3.97 -24.89 11.81
C TRP A 152 -2.91 -24.94 12.91
N GLU A 153 -1.76 -25.52 12.61
CA GLU A 153 -0.51 -25.23 13.35
C GLU A 153 0.01 -23.89 12.83
N ALA A 154 0.22 -22.92 13.72
CA ALA A 154 0.52 -21.54 13.35
C ALA A 154 1.58 -20.90 14.24
N VAL A 155 2.10 -19.76 13.81
CA VAL A 155 2.89 -18.85 14.64
C VAL A 155 2.18 -17.50 14.72
N ARG A 156 1.94 -17.04 15.94
CA ARG A 156 1.50 -15.69 16.27
C ARG A 156 2.71 -14.78 16.46
N TYR A 157 2.69 -13.62 15.82
CA TYR A 157 3.65 -12.54 16.03
C TYR A 157 2.92 -11.36 16.69
N VAL A 158 3.46 -10.84 17.78
CA VAL A 158 2.90 -9.67 18.50
C VAL A 158 3.95 -8.57 18.61
N THR A 159 3.64 -7.38 18.09
CA THR A 159 4.44 -6.17 18.29
C THR A 159 3.61 -5.15 19.04
N ASP A 160 3.99 -4.83 20.28
CA ASP A 160 3.32 -3.81 21.09
C ASP A 160 4.15 -2.52 21.12
N GLN A 161 3.78 -1.54 20.29
CA GLN A 161 4.45 -0.24 20.23
C GLN A 161 3.72 0.84 21.05
N ARG A 162 2.63 0.49 21.76
CA ARG A 162 1.82 1.43 22.56
C ARG A 162 2.62 2.20 23.63
N PRO A 163 3.68 1.66 24.25
CA PRO A 163 4.54 2.43 25.16
C PRO A 163 5.30 3.60 24.51
N PHE A 164 5.34 3.66 23.17
CA PHE A 164 5.99 4.70 22.37
C PHE A 164 5.00 5.33 21.36
N ASP A 165 3.73 5.45 21.76
CA ASP A 165 2.59 5.96 20.98
C ASP A 165 2.28 5.22 19.65
N GLY A 166 2.89 4.04 19.43
CA GLY A 166 2.65 3.20 18.25
C GLY A 166 1.51 2.18 18.42
N PRO A 167 1.15 1.44 17.37
CA PRO A 167 0.08 0.45 17.42
C PRO A 167 0.46 -0.83 18.17
N LEU A 168 -0.56 -1.56 18.63
CA LEU A 168 -0.45 -2.99 18.90
C LEU A 168 -0.77 -3.76 17.61
N ARG A 169 0.19 -4.52 17.09
CA ARG A 169 0.03 -5.36 15.90
C ARG A 169 0.08 -6.84 16.30
N THR A 170 -0.85 -7.62 15.75
CA THR A 170 -0.88 -9.07 15.87
C THR A 170 -1.04 -9.69 14.48
N ARG A 171 -0.27 -10.74 14.18
CA ARG A 171 -0.41 -11.55 12.97
C ARG A 171 -0.35 -13.02 13.34
N VAL A 172 -1.09 -13.87 12.64
CA VAL A 172 -1.10 -15.32 12.81
C VAL A 172 -0.94 -15.97 11.44
N TYR A 173 0.17 -16.67 11.23
CA TYR A 173 0.49 -17.34 9.96
C TYR A 173 0.50 -18.86 10.13
N ALA A 174 -0.07 -19.58 9.16
CA ALA A 174 -0.02 -21.04 9.08
C ALA A 174 1.41 -21.54 8.80
N ASN A 175 1.88 -22.52 9.57
CA ASN A 175 3.19 -23.18 9.35
C ASN A 175 3.26 -23.95 8.02
N THR A 176 2.10 -24.28 7.45
CA THR A 176 1.98 -24.92 6.14
C THR A 176 0.85 -24.20 5.39
N PRO A 177 1.17 -23.16 4.58
CA PRO A 177 0.17 -22.25 4.02
C PRO A 177 -0.78 -22.96 3.05
N GLY A 178 -0.28 -23.89 2.23
CA GLY A 178 -1.08 -24.55 1.19
C GLY A 178 -1.72 -23.50 0.26
N PRO A 179 -3.06 -23.45 0.13
CA PRO A 179 -3.75 -22.46 -0.70
C PRO A 179 -3.67 -21.02 -0.15
N LEU A 180 -3.20 -20.81 1.09
CA LEU A 180 -3.00 -19.48 1.69
C LEU A 180 -1.71 -18.76 1.21
N TYR A 181 -1.00 -19.31 0.22
CA TYR A 181 0.25 -18.73 -0.30
C TYR A 181 0.08 -17.30 -0.85
N LEU A 182 -1.13 -16.93 -1.28
CA LEU A 182 -1.46 -15.57 -1.74
C LEU A 182 -1.24 -14.47 -0.68
N THR A 183 -1.08 -14.84 0.59
CA THR A 183 -0.83 -13.93 1.74
C THR A 183 0.11 -14.58 2.76
N HIS A 184 1.13 -15.31 2.28
CA HIS A 184 2.14 -16.00 3.10
C HIS A 184 1.60 -16.91 4.22
N GLY A 185 0.39 -17.43 4.10
CA GLY A 185 -0.24 -18.26 5.13
C GLY A 185 -1.09 -17.51 6.16
N LEU A 186 -1.43 -16.23 5.95
CA LEU A 186 -2.17 -15.45 6.93
C LEU A 186 -3.52 -16.08 7.29
N ILE A 187 -3.76 -16.27 8.58
CA ILE A 187 -5.02 -16.75 9.16
C ILE A 187 -5.78 -15.60 9.82
N ASP A 188 -5.08 -14.76 10.57
CA ASP A 188 -5.65 -13.67 11.35
C ASP A 188 -4.65 -12.51 11.48
N ALA A 189 -5.12 -11.28 11.33
CA ALA A 189 -4.34 -10.07 11.53
C ALA A 189 -5.17 -9.01 12.23
N SER A 190 -4.58 -8.34 13.21
CA SER A 190 -5.16 -7.14 13.81
C SER A 190 -4.10 -6.06 14.04
N THR A 191 -4.50 -4.81 13.88
CA THR A 191 -3.70 -3.63 14.21
C THR A 191 -4.59 -2.69 14.99
N VAL A 192 -4.31 -2.49 16.27
CA VAL A 192 -5.05 -1.61 17.17
C VAL A 192 -4.24 -0.34 17.42
N SER A 193 -4.78 0.80 17.00
CA SER A 193 -4.19 2.12 17.22
C SER A 193 -4.45 2.56 18.66
N ALA A 194 -3.39 2.53 19.48
CA ALA A 194 -3.43 2.94 20.87
C ALA A 194 -2.15 3.70 21.24
N GLY A 195 -2.20 5.02 21.09
CA GLY A 195 -1.05 5.92 21.31
C GLY A 195 -1.34 7.32 20.78
N PHE A 196 -1.90 7.40 19.57
CA PHE A 196 -2.46 8.64 19.05
C PHE A 196 -3.97 8.77 19.31
N ARG A 197 -4.41 10.02 19.41
CA ARG A 197 -5.68 10.44 20.01
C ARG A 197 -6.96 10.02 19.23
N ILE A 198 -6.81 9.35 18.09
CA ILE A 198 -7.91 8.77 17.31
C ILE A 198 -7.87 7.25 17.57
N PRO A 199 -8.70 6.71 18.49
CA PRO A 199 -8.72 5.28 18.76
C PRO A 199 -9.24 4.53 17.54
N GLY A 200 -8.79 3.31 17.29
CA GLY A 200 -9.25 2.57 16.12
C GLY A 200 -8.41 1.33 15.83
N GLY A 201 -8.63 0.75 14.66
CA GLY A 201 -7.86 -0.39 14.18
C GLY A 201 -8.43 -1.02 12.93
N VAL A 202 -7.73 -2.05 12.46
CA VAL A 202 -8.13 -2.94 11.37
C VAL A 202 -7.94 -4.39 11.80
N GLU A 203 -8.83 -5.26 11.35
CA GLU A 203 -8.86 -6.70 11.61
C GLU A 203 -9.19 -7.45 10.32
N LEU A 204 -8.43 -8.50 10.00
CA LEU A 204 -8.69 -9.46 8.93
C LEU A 204 -8.67 -10.87 9.53
N THR A 205 -9.74 -11.65 9.33
CA THR A 205 -9.81 -13.05 9.78
C THR A 205 -10.25 -13.94 8.62
N LEU A 206 -9.50 -15.02 8.38
CA LEU A 206 -9.76 -16.00 7.32
C LEU A 206 -11.18 -16.59 7.43
N ARG A 207 -11.88 -16.70 6.30
CA ARG A 207 -13.25 -17.24 6.22
C ARG A 207 -13.35 -18.46 5.31
N GLU A 208 -12.72 -18.38 4.14
CA GLU A 208 -12.74 -19.42 3.11
C GLU A 208 -11.38 -19.46 2.43
N PHE A 209 -10.98 -20.66 2.01
CA PHE A 209 -9.91 -20.87 1.04
C PHE A 209 -10.36 -21.94 0.05
N ARG A 210 -9.88 -21.86 -1.18
CA ARG A 210 -10.19 -22.82 -2.25
C ARG A 210 -8.98 -22.97 -3.16
N GLU A 211 -8.65 -24.20 -3.49
CA GLU A 211 -7.63 -24.53 -4.48
C GLU A 211 -8.25 -24.50 -5.89
N GLY A 212 -7.53 -23.92 -6.85
CA GLY A 212 -7.91 -23.84 -8.25
C GLY A 212 -7.68 -25.14 -9.01
N SER A 213 -8.14 -25.18 -10.26
CA SER A 213 -7.91 -26.33 -11.13
C SER A 213 -6.63 -26.15 -11.94
N ALA A 214 -5.82 -27.21 -12.04
CA ALA A 214 -4.64 -27.23 -12.90
C ALA A 214 -5.00 -27.16 -14.40
N ASP A 215 -6.21 -27.61 -14.76
CA ASP A 215 -6.72 -27.60 -16.13
C ASP A 215 -7.45 -26.29 -16.49
N ALA A 216 -7.66 -25.39 -15.53
CA ALA A 216 -8.32 -24.12 -15.77
C ALA A 216 -7.35 -23.11 -16.40
N SER A 217 -7.71 -22.60 -17.57
CA SER A 217 -7.02 -21.50 -18.24
C SER A 217 -8.01 -20.37 -18.53
N ALA A 218 -7.52 -19.14 -18.43
CA ALA A 218 -8.29 -17.92 -18.63
C ALA A 218 -7.38 -16.86 -19.30
N PRO A 219 -7.93 -16.00 -20.17
CA PRO A 219 -7.16 -14.96 -20.83
C PRO A 219 -6.61 -13.95 -19.82
N VAL A 220 -5.41 -13.44 -20.10
CA VAL A 220 -4.78 -12.39 -19.29
C VAL A 220 -5.65 -11.13 -19.29
N PRO A 221 -6.12 -10.65 -18.12
CA PRO A 221 -6.90 -9.42 -18.05
C PRO A 221 -6.03 -8.18 -18.27
N ALA A 222 -6.61 -7.15 -18.88
CA ALA A 222 -5.95 -5.87 -19.09
C ALA A 222 -5.71 -5.14 -17.74
N LEU A 223 -4.55 -4.50 -17.60
CA LEU A 223 -4.16 -3.71 -16.42
C LEU A 223 -4.84 -2.33 -16.39
N GLU A 224 -6.17 -2.31 -16.46
CA GLU A 224 -6.97 -1.07 -16.40
C GLU A 224 -6.92 -0.43 -15.00
N ARG A 225 -6.98 -1.26 -13.96
CA ARG A 225 -7.01 -0.90 -12.52
C ARG A 225 -5.94 -1.67 -11.75
N PRO A 226 -4.65 -1.41 -11.98
CA PRO A 226 -3.57 -2.08 -11.26
C PRO A 226 -3.56 -1.63 -9.79
N LEU A 227 -3.45 -2.59 -8.86
CA LEU A 227 -3.16 -2.30 -7.45
C LEU A 227 -1.80 -1.57 -7.31
N GLY A 228 -0.92 -1.79 -8.29
CA GLY A 228 0.35 -1.09 -8.46
C GLY A 228 1.22 -1.88 -9.43
N PRO A 229 1.60 -3.12 -9.09
CA PRO A 229 2.48 -3.97 -9.89
C PRO A 229 2.09 -4.09 -11.36
N GLY A 230 3.10 -4.12 -12.22
CA GLY A 230 2.94 -4.13 -13.67
C GLY A 230 2.62 -2.76 -14.28
N ALA A 231 2.52 -1.71 -13.46
CA ALA A 231 2.32 -0.33 -13.89
C ALA A 231 3.34 0.64 -13.28
N TYR A 232 3.33 1.86 -13.81
CA TYR A 232 4.21 2.96 -13.42
C TYR A 232 3.52 4.30 -13.58
N TYR A 233 4.06 5.33 -12.94
CA TYR A 233 3.73 6.72 -13.27
C TYR A 233 4.96 7.62 -13.19
N GLU A 234 4.90 8.76 -13.89
CA GLU A 234 5.92 9.80 -13.84
C GLU A 234 5.31 11.07 -13.28
N ARG A 235 5.98 11.70 -12.33
CA ARG A 235 5.63 13.03 -11.80
C ARG A 235 6.80 13.99 -11.99
N TYR A 236 6.48 15.20 -12.41
CA TYR A 236 7.39 16.33 -12.31
C TYR A 236 7.31 16.91 -10.90
N VAL A 237 8.45 17.25 -10.32
CA VAL A 237 8.60 17.86 -9.00
C VAL A 237 9.42 19.14 -9.14
N ASP A 238 8.84 20.30 -8.81
CA ASP A 238 9.49 21.61 -9.01
C ASP A 238 10.65 21.85 -8.04
N VAL A 239 10.51 21.42 -6.79
CA VAL A 239 11.40 21.77 -5.67
C VAL A 239 11.65 20.54 -4.80
N GLY A 240 12.91 20.32 -4.43
CA GLY A 240 13.32 19.20 -3.58
C GLY A 240 14.81 18.91 -3.72
N PRO A 241 15.32 17.79 -3.15
CA PRO A 241 16.71 17.37 -3.34
C PRO A 241 17.00 16.88 -4.77
N ALA A 242 15.97 16.49 -5.53
CA ALA A 242 16.05 16.03 -6.92
C ALA A 242 14.86 16.56 -7.74
N PRO A 243 14.82 17.87 -8.07
CA PRO A 243 13.77 18.42 -8.91
C PRO A 243 13.88 17.87 -10.34
N GLY A 244 12.75 17.75 -11.03
CA GLY A 244 12.67 17.12 -12.35
C GLY A 244 11.59 16.04 -12.44
N VAL A 245 11.65 15.22 -13.50
CA VAL A 245 10.72 14.09 -13.70
C VAL A 245 11.24 12.86 -12.96
N GLN A 246 10.47 12.44 -11.95
CA GLN A 246 10.67 11.22 -11.19
C GLN A 246 9.68 10.15 -11.69
N ARG A 247 10.15 8.92 -11.92
CA ARG A 247 9.29 7.77 -12.22
C ARG A 247 9.16 6.90 -10.98
N VAL A 248 7.93 6.48 -10.68
CA VAL A 248 7.60 5.48 -9.67
C VAL A 248 7.17 4.20 -10.37
N CYS A 249 7.81 3.11 -10.00
CA CYS A 249 7.69 1.80 -10.61
C CYS A 249 7.23 0.77 -9.59
N PHE A 250 6.33 -0.12 -10.00
CA PHE A 250 5.76 -1.16 -9.15
C PHE A 250 5.89 -2.53 -9.80
N ALA A 251 6.37 -3.51 -9.04
CA ALA A 251 6.36 -4.93 -9.36
C ALA A 251 5.88 -5.74 -8.15
N ALA A 252 5.60 -7.02 -8.36
CA ALA A 252 5.41 -7.98 -7.29
C ALA A 252 6.08 -9.30 -7.63
N GLU A 253 6.58 -9.98 -6.62
CA GLU A 253 7.27 -11.26 -6.72
C GLU A 253 6.92 -12.10 -5.49
N ARG A 254 6.38 -13.31 -5.71
CA ARG A 254 6.08 -14.30 -4.67
C ARG A 254 5.29 -13.78 -3.45
N GLY A 255 4.41 -12.80 -3.65
CA GLY A 255 3.60 -12.20 -2.57
C GLY A 255 4.20 -10.94 -1.94
N TYR A 256 5.42 -10.55 -2.33
CA TYR A 256 6.01 -9.26 -1.97
C TYR A 256 5.78 -8.21 -3.06
N LEU A 257 5.43 -7.00 -2.64
CA LEU A 257 5.33 -5.79 -3.45
C LEU A 257 6.69 -5.10 -3.47
N LEU A 258 7.09 -4.64 -4.65
CA LEU A 258 8.38 -3.97 -4.88
C LEU A 258 8.10 -2.59 -5.48
N ARG A 259 8.61 -1.55 -4.83
CA ARG A 259 8.51 -0.15 -5.29
C ARG A 259 9.90 0.42 -5.55
N THR A 260 10.10 1.05 -6.69
CA THR A 260 11.29 1.88 -6.97
C THR A 260 10.86 3.29 -7.37
N GLU A 261 11.66 4.28 -7.01
CA GLU A 261 11.48 5.68 -7.40
C GLU A 261 12.83 6.28 -7.76
N GLY A 262 12.89 7.02 -8.87
CA GLY A 262 14.11 7.68 -9.31
C GLY A 262 13.92 8.54 -10.56
N PRO A 263 14.94 9.31 -10.97
CA PRO A 263 14.86 10.22 -12.10
C PRO A 263 14.71 9.45 -13.43
N VAL A 264 14.02 10.04 -14.40
CA VAL A 264 13.89 9.45 -15.74
C VAL A 264 15.18 9.66 -16.55
N GLU A 265 15.97 8.60 -16.71
CA GLU A 265 17.18 8.61 -17.54
C GLU A 265 16.86 8.51 -19.04
N GLY A 266 16.52 9.65 -19.64
CA GLY A 266 16.35 9.79 -21.09
C GLY A 266 14.98 9.34 -21.63
N ALA A 267 14.61 9.87 -22.79
CA ALA A 267 13.25 9.78 -23.34
C ALA A 267 12.81 8.38 -23.85
N GLN A 268 13.72 7.39 -23.84
CA GLN A 268 13.50 6.05 -24.42
C GLN A 268 13.80 4.90 -23.45
N ALA A 269 14.13 5.18 -22.19
CA ALA A 269 14.37 4.13 -21.20
C ALA A 269 13.12 3.26 -20.99
N ALA A 270 13.30 1.94 -20.92
CA ALA A 270 12.24 0.99 -20.59
C ALA A 270 11.55 1.43 -19.28
N PRO A 271 10.21 1.31 -19.13
CA PRO A 271 9.51 2.01 -18.07
C PRO A 271 10.01 1.61 -16.68
N CYS A 272 10.07 0.31 -16.41
CA CYS A 272 10.59 -0.26 -15.18
C CYS A 272 11.43 -1.50 -15.53
N ALA A 273 12.69 -1.53 -15.11
CA ALA A 273 13.64 -2.58 -15.47
C ALA A 273 14.40 -3.18 -14.28
N ASP A 274 14.61 -2.42 -13.21
CA ASP A 274 15.32 -2.87 -12.02
C ASP A 274 14.49 -2.66 -10.74
N PHE A 275 14.43 -3.72 -9.93
CA PHE A 275 13.86 -3.76 -8.59
C PHE A 275 14.83 -4.40 -7.58
N SER A 276 16.09 -4.62 -7.96
CA SER A 276 17.13 -5.29 -7.14
C SER A 276 17.41 -4.60 -5.81
N GLN A 277 17.17 -3.28 -5.73
CA GLN A 277 17.29 -2.45 -4.53
C GLN A 277 15.95 -2.08 -3.89
N ALA A 278 14.81 -2.55 -4.42
CA ALA A 278 13.51 -2.28 -3.83
C ALA A 278 13.38 -2.99 -2.48
N GLU A 279 12.91 -2.29 -1.45
CA GLU A 279 12.50 -2.91 -0.20
C GLU A 279 11.21 -3.72 -0.43
N PRO A 280 11.16 -5.01 -0.05
CA PRO A 280 9.97 -5.83 -0.20
C PRO A 280 8.93 -5.56 0.90
N GLU A 281 7.71 -5.21 0.50
CA GLU A 281 6.55 -5.10 1.39
C GLU A 281 5.64 -6.33 1.21
N ALA A 282 5.25 -7.01 2.29
CA ALA A 282 4.36 -8.16 2.19
C ALA A 282 2.95 -7.72 1.76
N LEU A 283 2.36 -8.38 0.76
CA LEU A 283 1.06 -8.01 0.19
C LEU A 283 -0.04 -7.86 1.24
N GLU A 284 -0.08 -8.74 2.24
CA GLU A 284 -1.06 -8.67 3.31
C GLU A 284 -0.99 -7.37 4.13
N GLU A 285 0.19 -6.75 4.31
CA GLU A 285 0.31 -5.47 5.03
C GLU A 285 -0.27 -4.31 4.21
N LEU A 286 -0.10 -4.29 2.88
CA LEU A 286 -0.84 -3.35 2.02
C LEU A 286 -2.35 -3.61 2.13
N LEU A 287 -2.80 -4.86 2.04
CA LEU A 287 -4.23 -5.18 2.12
C LEU A 287 -4.85 -4.80 3.47
N LEU A 288 -4.05 -4.78 4.54
CA LEU A 288 -4.40 -4.25 5.87
C LEU A 288 -4.45 -2.70 5.91
N SER A 289 -3.68 -1.99 5.08
CA SER A 289 -3.72 -0.52 5.01
C SER A 289 -4.98 -0.02 4.29
N LEU A 290 -5.41 -0.66 3.21
CA LEU A 290 -6.46 -0.15 2.31
C LEU A 290 -7.78 0.20 3.04
N PRO A 291 -8.32 -0.61 3.98
CA PRO A 291 -9.50 -0.22 4.75
C PRO A 291 -9.29 1.02 5.63
N SER A 292 -8.10 1.17 6.20
CA SER A 292 -7.75 2.32 7.04
C SER A 292 -7.58 3.60 6.20
N GLU A 293 -6.97 3.49 5.01
CA GLU A 293 -6.87 4.58 4.04
C GLU A 293 -8.24 5.03 3.52
N ALA A 294 -9.15 4.09 3.26
CA ALA A 294 -10.52 4.36 2.83
C ALA A 294 -11.35 5.11 3.88
N LEU A 295 -11.07 4.89 5.18
CA LEU A 295 -11.63 5.71 6.26
C LEU A 295 -10.95 7.08 6.35
N ALA A 296 -9.61 7.12 6.26
CA ALA A 296 -8.83 8.34 6.38
C ALA A 296 -9.14 9.36 5.28
N SER A 297 -9.33 8.92 4.02
CA SER A 297 -9.66 9.81 2.90
C SER A 297 -11.04 10.47 3.01
N GLY A 298 -11.95 9.92 3.83
CA GLY A 298 -13.33 10.40 3.90
C GLY A 298 -14.06 10.28 2.56
N GLU A 299 -14.90 11.26 2.24
CA GLU A 299 -15.55 11.37 0.94
C GLU A 299 -14.54 11.74 -0.14
N TRP A 300 -14.50 10.96 -1.22
CA TRP A 300 -13.64 11.20 -2.38
C TRP A 300 -14.49 11.51 -3.62
N PRO A 301 -14.07 12.48 -4.47
CA PRO A 301 -12.95 13.41 -4.30
C PRO A 301 -13.15 14.39 -3.13
N PRO A 302 -12.08 14.91 -2.52
CA PRO A 302 -12.19 15.99 -1.54
C PRO A 302 -12.80 17.22 -2.24
N ALA A 303 -14.02 17.56 -1.86
CA ALA A 303 -14.81 18.60 -2.50
C ALA A 303 -15.13 19.73 -1.50
N ALA A 304 -14.27 20.75 -1.45
CA ALA A 304 -14.58 22.00 -0.77
C ALA A 304 -15.64 22.82 -1.52
N ALA A 305 -16.30 23.75 -0.82
CA ALA A 305 -17.27 24.69 -1.42
C ALA A 305 -16.66 25.62 -2.49
N SER A 306 -15.33 25.75 -2.52
CA SER A 306 -14.56 26.48 -3.55
C SER A 306 -14.07 25.61 -4.71
N SER A 307 -14.44 24.32 -4.76
CA SER A 307 -13.98 23.43 -5.83
C SER A 307 -14.57 23.81 -7.19
N THR A 308 -13.70 23.81 -8.21
CA THR A 308 -14.07 24.07 -9.61
C THR A 308 -13.87 22.82 -10.46
N ARG A 309 -14.64 22.66 -11.54
CA ARG A 309 -14.49 21.53 -12.46
C ARG A 309 -13.56 21.88 -13.61
N GLY A 310 -12.73 20.93 -14.02
CA GLY A 310 -11.83 21.09 -15.16
C GLY A 310 -11.50 19.76 -15.84
N THR A 311 -10.52 19.81 -16.74
CA THR A 311 -9.95 18.64 -17.40
C THR A 311 -8.44 18.66 -17.22
N PHE A 312 -7.89 17.55 -16.75
CA PHE A 312 -6.45 17.33 -16.63
C PHE A 312 -5.95 16.49 -17.82
N THR A 313 -4.79 16.88 -18.37
CA THR A 313 -4.17 16.21 -19.52
C THR A 313 -2.72 15.86 -19.23
N ALA A 314 -2.33 14.65 -19.65
CA ALA A 314 -1.01 14.04 -19.50
C ALA A 314 -0.85 12.94 -20.57
N GLU A 315 0.22 12.95 -21.35
CA GLU A 315 0.54 12.03 -22.48
C GLU A 315 -0.67 11.31 -23.15
N GLY A 316 -1.58 12.06 -23.78
CA GLY A 316 -2.73 11.49 -24.50
C GLY A 316 -3.93 11.07 -23.64
N HIS A 317 -3.79 11.07 -22.31
CA HIS A 317 -4.89 10.90 -21.37
C HIS A 317 -5.61 12.22 -21.10
N SER A 318 -6.92 12.11 -20.87
CA SER A 318 -7.81 13.22 -20.50
C SER A 318 -8.70 12.76 -19.34
N VAL A 319 -8.64 13.48 -18.22
CA VAL A 319 -9.28 13.10 -16.95
C VAL A 319 -10.15 14.26 -16.46
N PRO A 320 -11.46 14.05 -16.20
CA PRO A 320 -12.28 15.04 -15.50
C PRO A 320 -11.76 15.26 -14.08
N VAL A 321 -11.61 16.52 -13.66
CA VAL A 321 -11.01 16.86 -12.36
C VAL A 321 -11.83 17.86 -11.56
N LEU A 322 -11.66 17.79 -10.23
CA LEU A 322 -11.98 18.87 -9.32
C LEU A 322 -10.68 19.60 -8.95
N ILE A 323 -10.71 20.92 -9.01
CA ILE A 323 -9.60 21.78 -8.61
C ILE A 323 -10.03 22.49 -7.33
N GLU A 324 -9.39 22.16 -6.21
CA GLU A 324 -9.53 22.89 -4.96
C GLU A 324 -8.50 24.03 -4.93
N GLN A 325 -8.96 25.21 -4.53
CA GLN A 325 -8.10 26.34 -4.24
C GLN A 325 -8.36 26.82 -2.82
N SER A 326 -7.28 27.01 -2.07
CA SER A 326 -7.31 27.53 -0.70
C SER A 326 -6.25 28.63 -0.54
N SER A 327 -6.33 29.39 0.55
CA SER A 327 -5.38 30.44 0.85
C SER A 327 -5.24 30.58 2.35
N GLU A 328 -4.00 30.51 2.84
CA GLU A 328 -3.67 30.50 4.27
C GLU A 328 -2.54 31.47 4.57
N ASN A 329 -2.57 32.10 5.74
CA ASN A 329 -1.44 32.87 6.23
C ASN A 329 -0.57 31.95 7.10
N VAL A 330 0.61 31.61 6.59
CA VAL A 330 1.57 30.72 7.25
C VAL A 330 2.80 31.54 7.60
N GLU A 331 3.09 31.67 8.89
CA GLU A 331 4.23 32.45 9.43
C GLU A 331 4.22 33.94 9.01
N GLY A 332 3.03 34.55 8.87
CA GLY A 332 2.87 35.93 8.43
C GLY A 332 2.85 36.10 6.91
N VAL A 333 3.21 35.05 6.15
CA VAL A 333 3.24 35.05 4.69
C VAL A 333 1.94 34.46 4.15
N GLN A 334 1.23 35.23 3.31
CA GLN A 334 0.05 34.73 2.63
C GLN A 334 0.45 33.78 1.50
N ARG A 335 -0.06 32.55 1.57
CA ARG A 335 0.10 31.52 0.55
C ARG A 335 -1.24 31.20 -0.10
N ALA A 336 -1.19 30.75 -1.34
CA ALA A 336 -2.29 30.15 -2.07
C ALA A 336 -1.88 28.72 -2.47
N PHE A 337 -2.77 27.76 -2.22
CA PHE A 337 -2.58 26.38 -2.60
C PHE A 337 -3.60 26.01 -3.69
N SER A 338 -3.17 25.22 -4.66
CA SER A 338 -4.02 24.67 -5.70
C SER A 338 -3.78 23.18 -5.79
N GLU A 339 -4.82 22.37 -5.68
CA GLU A 339 -4.77 20.91 -5.79
C GLU A 339 -5.78 20.43 -6.83
N THR A 340 -5.36 19.51 -7.68
CA THR A 340 -6.17 18.98 -8.79
C THR A 340 -6.39 17.50 -8.59
N TYR A 341 -7.61 17.11 -8.24
CA TYR A 341 -8.01 15.73 -7.94
C TYR A 341 -8.80 15.13 -9.09
N ALA A 342 -8.63 13.83 -9.34
CA ALA A 342 -9.53 13.07 -10.21
C ALA A 342 -10.98 13.17 -9.71
N ALA A 343 -11.91 13.66 -10.54
CA ALA A 343 -13.31 13.78 -10.15
C ALA A 343 -14.00 12.40 -9.98
N GLU A 344 -13.50 11.39 -10.69
CA GLU A 344 -13.84 9.98 -10.56
C GLU A 344 -12.54 9.16 -10.68
N PRO A 345 -12.00 8.58 -9.59
CA PRO A 345 -10.72 7.85 -9.58
C PRO A 345 -10.72 6.58 -10.46
N TRP A 346 -11.90 6.07 -10.82
CA TRP A 346 -12.08 4.92 -11.70
C TRP A 346 -12.41 5.29 -13.15
N ALA A 347 -12.34 6.58 -13.51
CA ALA A 347 -12.64 7.02 -14.87
C ALA A 347 -11.72 6.35 -15.91
N PRO A 348 -12.21 6.01 -17.11
CA PRO A 348 -11.41 5.36 -18.16
C PRO A 348 -10.14 6.13 -18.56
N GLY A 349 -10.14 7.46 -18.42
CA GLY A 349 -8.96 8.29 -18.65
C GLY A 349 -7.76 7.91 -17.78
N LEU A 350 -7.99 7.35 -16.59
CA LEU A 350 -6.98 6.88 -15.63
C LEU A 350 -6.58 5.41 -15.82
N ALA A 351 -7.01 4.73 -16.90
CA ALA A 351 -6.63 3.35 -17.17
C ALA A 351 -5.09 3.19 -17.15
N GLY A 352 -4.61 2.13 -16.48
CA GLY A 352 -3.18 1.88 -16.30
C GLY A 352 -2.50 2.66 -15.17
N LEU A 353 -3.16 3.65 -14.54
CA LEU A 353 -2.59 4.35 -13.38
C LEU A 353 -2.64 3.45 -12.13
N PRO A 354 -1.52 3.27 -11.39
CA PRO A 354 -1.48 2.60 -10.08
C PRO A 354 -2.51 3.13 -9.08
N TYR A 355 -3.02 2.23 -8.22
CA TYR A 355 -3.99 2.56 -7.17
C TYR A 355 -3.61 3.80 -6.35
N GLU A 356 -2.39 3.89 -5.83
CA GLU A 356 -1.97 5.01 -4.96
C GLU A 356 -2.15 6.38 -5.62
N ALA A 357 -1.81 6.50 -6.91
CA ALA A 357 -1.82 7.77 -7.64
C ALA A 357 -3.23 8.22 -8.06
N ARG A 358 -4.23 7.32 -8.08
CA ARG A 358 -5.65 7.68 -8.33
C ARG A 358 -6.26 8.47 -7.19
N PHE A 359 -5.74 8.28 -5.98
CA PHE A 359 -6.22 8.88 -4.74
C PHE A 359 -5.23 9.90 -4.16
N GLN A 360 -4.47 10.54 -5.03
CA GLN A 360 -3.58 11.68 -4.77
C GLN A 360 -3.92 12.84 -5.72
N PRO A 361 -3.44 14.08 -5.47
CA PRO A 361 -3.52 15.15 -6.45
C PRO A 361 -2.78 14.78 -7.75
N LEU A 362 -3.45 14.87 -8.90
CA LEU A 362 -2.84 14.77 -10.23
C LEU A 362 -1.92 15.97 -10.52
N ALA A 363 -2.18 17.10 -9.87
CA ALA A 363 -1.24 18.19 -9.72
C ALA A 363 -1.47 18.93 -8.40
N SER A 364 -0.40 19.45 -7.81
CA SER A 364 -0.45 20.39 -6.69
C SER A 364 0.52 21.54 -6.92
N GLY A 365 0.24 22.71 -6.35
CA GLY A 365 1.08 23.89 -6.46
C GLY A 365 0.88 24.85 -5.30
N THR A 366 1.97 25.47 -4.86
CA THR A 366 2.00 26.49 -3.80
C THR A 366 2.53 27.80 -4.37
N GLU A 367 1.79 28.89 -4.15
CA GLU A 367 2.18 30.24 -4.54
C GLU A 367 2.27 31.14 -3.31
N ARG A 368 3.39 31.85 -3.15
CA ARG A 368 3.54 32.94 -2.19
C ARG A 368 2.96 34.22 -2.77
N VAL A 369 2.12 34.91 -2.00
CA VAL A 369 1.67 36.27 -2.31
C VAL A 369 2.67 37.27 -1.71
N VAL A 370 3.38 38.00 -2.57
CA VAL A 370 4.33 39.04 -2.16
C VAL A 370 3.69 40.43 -2.16
N ALA A 371 4.44 41.44 -1.71
CA ALA A 371 4.00 42.83 -1.67
C ALA A 371 3.45 43.29 -3.04
N GLY A 372 2.31 43.99 -3.02
CA GLY A 372 1.58 44.35 -4.24
C GLY A 372 0.66 43.25 -4.81
N GLY A 373 0.52 42.10 -4.13
CA GLY A 373 -0.41 41.03 -4.52
C GLY A 373 0.09 40.13 -5.65
N LYS A 374 1.32 40.31 -6.13
CA LYS A 374 1.98 39.42 -7.08
C LYS A 374 2.13 38.03 -6.45
N ARG A 375 1.92 36.98 -7.26
CA ARG A 375 2.17 35.59 -6.87
C ARG A 375 3.52 35.12 -7.40
N GLU A 376 4.21 34.31 -6.59
CA GLU A 376 5.48 33.67 -6.92
C GLU A 376 5.39 32.19 -6.55
N SER A 377 5.71 31.28 -7.47
CA SER A 377 5.67 29.84 -7.19
C SER A 377 6.72 29.47 -6.14
N GLU A 378 6.30 28.74 -5.11
CA GLU A 378 7.17 28.07 -4.14
C GLU A 378 7.36 26.57 -4.48
N GLY A 379 6.77 26.10 -5.58
CA GLY A 379 6.87 24.73 -6.09
C GLY A 379 5.55 23.98 -6.14
N GLY A 380 5.62 22.72 -6.56
CA GLY A 380 4.47 21.86 -6.83
C GLY A 380 4.88 20.48 -7.34
N THR A 381 3.87 19.67 -7.66
CA THR A 381 4.04 18.41 -8.38
C THR A 381 3.00 18.28 -9.49
N ARG A 382 3.32 17.54 -10.55
CA ARG A 382 2.38 17.25 -11.64
C ARG A 382 2.61 15.86 -12.20
N LEU A 383 1.54 15.07 -12.33
CA LEU A 383 1.54 13.81 -13.05
C LEU A 383 1.76 14.06 -14.55
N MET A 384 2.80 13.45 -15.12
CA MET A 384 3.22 13.69 -16.51
C MET A 384 2.81 12.56 -17.45
N ARG A 385 2.86 11.32 -16.94
CA ARG A 385 2.68 10.08 -17.70
C ARG A 385 2.31 8.94 -16.75
N TRP A 386 1.65 7.90 -17.25
CA TRP A 386 1.55 6.59 -16.61
C TRP A 386 1.31 5.51 -17.64
N GLY A 387 1.32 4.25 -17.22
CA GLY A 387 0.94 3.12 -18.05
C GLY A 387 1.33 1.78 -17.46
N SER A 388 1.11 0.73 -18.24
CA SER A 388 1.64 -0.60 -17.92
C SER A 388 3.00 -0.82 -18.59
N TRP A 389 3.86 -1.55 -17.90
CA TRP A 389 5.15 -2.05 -18.44
C TRP A 389 5.15 -3.56 -18.68
N LEU A 390 4.11 -4.27 -18.20
CA LEU A 390 3.84 -5.64 -18.60
C LEU A 390 3.11 -5.64 -19.94
N VAL A 391 3.77 -6.20 -20.95
CA VAL A 391 3.18 -6.33 -22.28
C VAL A 391 2.10 -7.40 -22.22
N SER A 392 0.82 -7.01 -22.30
CA SER A 392 -0.25 -7.98 -22.56
C SER A 392 0.05 -8.74 -23.86
N PRO A 393 -0.16 -10.07 -23.90
CA PRO A 393 -0.12 -10.80 -25.17
C PRO A 393 -1.10 -10.18 -26.17
N LYS A 394 -0.69 -10.12 -27.44
CA LYS A 394 -1.58 -9.78 -28.56
C LYS A 394 -2.38 -10.99 -29.01
#